data_AF-A0A7S3BE54-F1
#
_entry.id   AF-A0A7S3BE54-F1
#
_cell.length_a   1.000
_cell.length_b   1.000
_cell.length_c   1.000
_cell.angle_alpha   90.00
_cell.angle_beta   90.00
_cell.angle_gamma   90.00
#
_symmetry.space_group_name_H-M   'P 1'
#
loop_
_entity.id
_entity.type
_entity.pdbx_description
1 polymer ?
#
loop_
_entity_poly.entity_id
_entity_poly.type
_entity_poly.pdbx_seq_one_letter_code
_entity_poly.pdbx_strand_id
1 'polypeptide(L)'
;KESCWLSSPRLQSAETHGTGCTLSSAITALLAQGYPLSDAVVLGKAYVHQGIRAASRLGLGPGPVAQTGFPASAESMPWVTAAAENAHASRPLFPPVSRQGFELRIRAEALS
;
A
#
# COMPACT_ATOMS: atom_id res chain seq x y z
N LYS A 1 -8.17 -14.73 13.29
CA LYS A 1 -7.43 -13.49 12.99
C LYS A 1 -7.00 -13.59 11.55
N GLU A 2 -7.57 -12.77 10.67
CA GLU A 2 -7.14 -12.67 9.28
C GLU A 2 -5.72 -12.08 9.25
N SER A 3 -4.81 -12.65 8.47
CA SER A 3 -3.47 -12.09 8.21
C SER A 3 -3.26 -11.98 6.70
N CYS A 4 -2.64 -10.90 6.26
CA CYS A 4 -2.35 -10.67 4.85
C CYS A 4 -0.98 -10.04 4.67
N TRP A 5 -0.38 -10.23 3.50
CA TRP A 5 0.86 -9.57 3.11
C TRP A 5 0.55 -8.33 2.29
N LEU A 6 1.11 -7.19 2.67
CA LEU A 6 1.03 -5.95 1.88
C LEU A 6 2.32 -5.77 1.09
N SER A 7 2.20 -5.62 -0.23
CA SER A 7 3.31 -5.60 -1.18
C SER A 7 3.33 -4.32 -1.98
N SER A 8 4.53 -3.87 -2.36
CA SER A 8 4.77 -2.66 -3.14
C SER A 8 6.10 -2.77 -3.87
N PRO A 9 6.30 -2.12 -5.04
CA PRO A 9 7.59 -2.15 -5.71
C PRO A 9 8.67 -1.55 -4.81
N ARG A 10 9.86 -2.17 -4.81
CA ARG A 10 11.02 -1.59 -4.15
C ARG A 10 11.55 -0.44 -5.00
N LEU A 11 11.52 0.76 -4.45
CA LEU A 11 12.08 1.95 -5.10
C LEU A 11 13.59 2.00 -4.86
N GLN A 12 14.37 2.28 -5.91
CA GLN A 12 15.79 2.59 -5.77
C GLN A 12 15.91 4.06 -5.37
N SER A 13 16.08 4.33 -4.07
CA SER A 13 16.29 5.67 -3.51
C SER A 13 17.30 5.62 -2.37
N ALA A 14 18.14 6.64 -2.27
CA ALA A 14 19.05 6.84 -1.14
C ALA A 14 18.38 7.54 0.05
N GLU A 15 17.19 8.11 -0.17
CA GLU A 15 16.48 8.96 0.79
C GLU A 15 15.52 8.13 1.67
N THR A 16 16.08 7.15 2.38
CA THR A 16 15.29 6.19 3.18
C THR A 16 15.36 6.44 4.69
N HIS A 17 16.05 7.50 5.12
CA HIS A 17 16.18 7.82 6.53
C HIS A 17 14.82 8.24 7.11
N GLY A 18 14.47 7.71 8.29
CA GLY A 18 13.22 8.02 8.97
C GLY A 18 11.97 7.35 8.38
N THR A 19 12.09 6.42 7.43
CA THR A 19 10.94 5.68 6.86
C THR A 19 10.13 4.92 7.91
N GLY A 20 10.80 4.27 8.88
CA GLY A 20 10.13 3.58 9.99
C GLY A 20 9.39 4.54 10.93
N CYS A 21 10.02 5.65 11.32
CA CYS A 21 9.37 6.66 12.15
C CYS A 21 8.15 7.25 11.44
N THR A 22 8.31 7.58 10.16
CA THR A 22 7.24 8.11 9.30
C THR A 22 6.08 7.13 9.20
N LEU A 23 6.35 5.82 9.02
CA LEU A 23 5.32 4.80 8.99
C LEU A 23 4.52 4.76 10.29
N SER A 24 5.20 4.68 11.43
CA SER A 24 4.56 4.62 12.75
C SER A 24 3.76 5.89 13.05
N SER A 25 4.30 7.07 12.72
CA SER A 25 3.61 8.36 12.89
C SER A 25 2.36 8.44 12.01
N ALA A 26 2.43 8.00 10.75
CA ALA A 26 1.30 8.00 9.83
C ALA A 26 0.17 7.07 10.31
N ILE A 27 0.50 5.85 10.74
CA ILE A 27 -0.47 4.91 11.31
C ILE A 27 -1.13 5.52 12.55
N THR A 28 -0.34 6.10 13.45
CA THR A 28 -0.85 6.73 14.67
C THR A 28 -1.81 7.88 14.35
N ALA A 29 -1.46 8.73 13.39
CA ALA A 29 -2.31 9.85 12.97
C ALA A 29 -3.63 9.38 12.33
N LEU A 30 -3.62 8.28 11.59
CA LEU A 30 -4.83 7.70 10.98
C LEU A 30 -5.73 7.03 12.02
N LEU A 31 -5.14 6.31 12.98
CA LEU A 31 -5.90 5.77 14.12
C LEU A 31 -6.54 6.89 14.95
N ALA A 32 -5.83 7.99 15.18
CA ALA A 32 -6.37 9.15 15.88
C ALA A 32 -7.54 9.83 15.14
N GLN A 33 -7.58 9.69 13.80
CA GLN A 33 -8.69 10.15 12.96
C GLN A 33 -9.86 9.16 12.89
N GLY A 34 -9.76 8.00 13.55
CA GLY A 34 -10.83 7.01 13.60
C GLY A 34 -10.81 5.96 12.49
N TYR A 35 -9.73 5.88 11.70
CA TYR A 35 -9.60 4.81 10.69
C TYR A 35 -9.45 3.43 11.36
N PRO A 36 -10.02 2.37 10.77
CA PRO A 36 -9.71 0.99 11.16
C PRO A 36 -8.22 0.71 11.06
N LEU A 37 -7.69 -0.18 11.92
CA LEU A 37 -6.27 -0.52 11.92
C LEU A 37 -5.78 -1.06 10.57
N SER A 38 -6.58 -1.90 9.90
CA SER A 38 -6.27 -2.41 8.55
C SER A 38 -5.98 -1.27 7.57
N ASP A 39 -6.87 -0.28 7.58
CA ASP A 39 -6.84 0.84 6.65
C ASP A 39 -5.70 1.80 7.01
N ALA A 40 -5.49 2.03 8.31
CA ALA A 40 -4.39 2.83 8.83
C ALA A 40 -3.03 2.26 8.39
N VAL A 41 -2.85 0.94 8.43
CA VAL A 41 -1.62 0.27 8.00
C VAL A 41 -1.43 0.35 6.48
N VAL A 42 -2.50 0.13 5.70
CA VAL A 42 -2.47 0.25 4.23
C VAL A 42 -2.10 1.68 3.79
N LEU A 43 -2.79 2.67 4.36
CA LEU A 43 -2.57 4.09 4.07
C LEU A 43 -1.20 4.57 4.58
N GLY A 44 -0.75 4.11 5.75
CA GLY A 44 0.58 4.41 6.26
C GLY A 44 1.70 3.89 5.34
N LYS A 45 1.55 2.67 4.83
CA LYS A 45 2.47 2.11 3.84
C LYS A 45 2.46 2.93 2.54
N ALA A 46 1.27 3.33 2.07
CA ALA A 46 1.14 4.16 0.88
C ALA A 46 1.75 5.55 1.05
N TYR A 47 1.62 6.14 2.23
CA TYR A 47 2.20 7.43 2.59
C TYR A 47 3.73 7.41 2.51
N VAL A 48 4.37 6.41 3.13
CA VAL A 48 5.82 6.26 3.07
C VAL A 48 6.29 5.98 1.65
N HIS A 49 5.56 5.14 0.90
CA HIS A 49 5.89 4.87 -0.50
C HIS A 49 5.88 6.15 -1.33
N GLN A 50 4.84 6.97 -1.21
CA GLN A 50 4.75 8.27 -1.86
C GLN A 50 5.90 9.19 -1.44
N GLY A 51 6.22 9.22 -0.15
CA GLY A 51 7.34 9.99 0.39
C GLY A 51 8.69 9.59 -0.21
N ILE A 52 8.95 8.30 -0.40
CA ILE A 52 10.20 7.82 -1.01
C ILE A 52 10.26 8.20 -2.50
N ARG A 53 9.13 8.18 -3.21
CA ARG A 53 9.06 8.63 -4.62
C ARG A 53 9.29 10.12 -4.78
N ALA A 54 8.77 10.91 -3.87
CA ALA A 54 8.86 12.36 -3.89
C ALA A 54 10.15 12.90 -3.26
N ALA A 55 10.88 12.05 -2.52
CA ALA A 55 12.12 12.43 -1.87
C ALA A 55 13.12 12.92 -2.90
N SER A 56 13.58 14.14 -2.69
CA SER A 56 14.62 14.79 -3.48
C SER A 56 15.88 14.85 -2.64
N ARG A 57 17.03 14.61 -3.27
CA ARG A 57 18.31 14.53 -2.56
C ARG A 57 18.61 15.83 -1.83
N LEU A 58 18.57 15.80 -0.51
CA LEU A 58 18.92 16.93 0.34
C LEU A 58 20.34 16.73 0.89
N GLY A 59 21.31 17.38 0.25
CA GLY A 59 22.72 17.35 0.67
C GLY A 59 23.53 16.21 0.07
N LEU A 60 24.64 15.86 0.73
CA LEU A 60 25.65 14.90 0.22
C LEU A 60 25.49 13.47 0.77
N GLY A 61 24.64 13.26 1.78
CA GLY A 61 24.38 11.96 2.42
C GLY A 61 23.00 11.37 2.09
N PRO A 62 22.61 10.25 2.73
CA PRO A 62 21.26 9.69 2.64
C PRO A 62 20.28 10.66 3.31
N GLY A 63 19.41 11.31 2.55
CA GLY A 63 18.46 12.26 3.13
C GLY A 63 17.17 11.61 3.64
N PRO A 64 16.29 12.44 4.23
CA PRO A 64 15.05 11.98 4.82
C PRO A 64 14.01 11.63 3.76
N VAL A 65 13.09 10.74 4.12
CA VAL A 65 11.86 10.56 3.33
C VAL A 65 11.05 11.86 3.31
N ALA A 66 10.49 12.21 2.15
CA ALA A 66 9.64 13.41 2.05
C ALA A 66 8.35 13.22 2.85
N GLN A 67 7.99 14.22 3.66
CA GLN A 67 6.70 14.30 4.32
C GLN A 67 5.70 14.89 3.32
N THR A 68 4.80 14.05 2.81
CA THR A 68 3.82 14.44 1.78
C THR A 68 2.42 14.59 2.38
N GLY A 69 1.41 14.80 1.54
CA GLY A 69 -0.01 14.77 1.93
C GLY A 69 -0.60 13.35 1.89
N PHE A 70 -1.93 13.26 2.02
CA PHE A 70 -2.65 11.99 1.90
C PHE A 70 -2.32 11.29 0.55
N PRO A 71 -2.23 9.95 0.51
CA PRO A 71 -1.89 9.23 -0.71
C PRO A 71 -2.89 9.51 -1.83
N ALA A 72 -2.46 10.19 -2.89
CA ALA A 72 -3.36 10.68 -3.95
C ALA A 72 -3.33 9.80 -5.22
N SER A 73 -2.33 8.92 -5.36
CA SER A 73 -2.16 8.07 -6.54
C SER A 73 -2.29 6.59 -6.19
N ALA A 74 -3.02 5.85 -7.03
CA ALA A 74 -3.13 4.40 -6.95
C ALA A 74 -1.77 3.69 -7.07
N GLU A 75 -0.76 4.33 -7.65
CA GLU A 75 0.59 3.78 -7.76
C GLU A 75 1.31 3.69 -6.41
N SER A 76 0.97 4.58 -5.47
CA SER A 76 1.53 4.56 -4.11
C SER A 76 0.85 3.52 -3.24
N MET A 77 -0.32 3.02 -3.64
CA MET A 77 -1.09 2.06 -2.86
C MET A 77 -0.46 0.66 -2.91
N PRO A 78 -0.33 -0.02 -1.76
CA PRO A 78 0.09 -1.42 -1.74
C PRO A 78 -1.02 -2.32 -2.26
N TRP A 79 -0.66 -3.53 -2.70
CA TRP A 79 -1.61 -4.60 -2.97
C TRP A 79 -1.42 -5.75 -1.99
N VAL A 80 -2.46 -6.57 -1.83
CA VAL A 80 -2.41 -7.77 -1.00
C VAL A 80 -1.81 -8.91 -1.80
N THR A 81 -0.86 -9.64 -1.20
CA THR A 81 -0.32 -10.90 -1.75
C THR A 81 -0.63 -12.07 -0.82
N ALA A 82 -0.77 -13.26 -1.40
CA ALA A 82 -1.02 -14.49 -0.64
C ALA A 82 0.17 -14.86 0.27
N ALA A 83 1.38 -14.45 -0.11
CA ALA A 83 2.61 -14.77 0.60
C ALA A 83 3.66 -13.65 0.43
N ALA A 84 4.67 -13.63 1.30
CA ALA A 84 5.73 -12.62 1.30
C ALA A 84 6.67 -12.77 0.10
N GLU A 85 6.94 -14.01 -0.32
CA GLU A 85 7.73 -14.31 -1.51
C GLU A 85 7.11 -13.71 -2.76
N ASN A 86 5.78 -13.56 -2.82
CA ASN A 86 5.10 -12.95 -3.96
C ASN A 86 5.15 -11.41 -3.97
N ALA A 87 5.85 -10.78 -3.02
CA ALA A 87 5.91 -9.33 -2.92
C ALA A 87 6.60 -8.64 -4.11
N HIS A 88 7.47 -9.37 -4.82
CA HIS A 88 8.15 -8.89 -6.02
C HIS A 88 7.34 -9.12 -7.31
N ALA A 89 6.19 -9.79 -7.25
CA ALA A 89 5.32 -9.91 -8.39
C ALA A 89 4.82 -8.51 -8.80
N SER A 90 4.75 -8.25 -10.11
CA SER A 90 4.14 -7.02 -10.63
C SER A 90 2.73 -6.87 -10.07
N ARG A 91 2.33 -5.63 -9.73
CA ARG A 91 0.99 -5.34 -9.20
C ARG A 91 -0.06 -6.11 -10.00
N PRO A 92 -0.89 -6.95 -9.36
CA PRO A 92 -1.84 -7.77 -10.10
C PRO A 92 -2.72 -6.83 -10.94
N LEU A 93 -2.77 -7.08 -12.24
CA LEU A 93 -3.80 -6.48 -13.07
C LEU A 93 -5.11 -6.97 -12.49
N PHE A 94 -6.04 -6.06 -12.19
CA PHE A 94 -7.40 -6.48 -11.90
C PHE A 94 -7.82 -7.40 -13.04
N PRO A 95 -8.26 -8.64 -12.77
CA PRO A 95 -8.82 -9.45 -13.82
C PRO A 95 -9.91 -8.61 -14.48
N PRO A 96 -9.99 -8.56 -15.82
CA PRO A 96 -11.07 -7.83 -16.48
C PRO A 96 -12.37 -8.32 -15.86
N VAL A 97 -13.25 -7.39 -15.46
CA VAL A 97 -14.59 -7.72 -14.99
C VAL A 97 -15.32 -8.36 -16.17
N SER A 98 -15.15 -9.67 -16.35
CA SER A 98 -15.95 -10.41 -17.29
C SER A 98 -17.36 -10.39 -16.73
N ARG A 99 -18.30 -9.79 -17.47
CA ARG A 99 -19.72 -9.78 -17.10
C ARG A 99 -20.26 -11.20 -16.80
N GLN A 100 -19.60 -12.23 -17.32
CA GLN A 100 -19.92 -13.65 -17.11
C GLN A 100 -19.59 -14.17 -15.71
N GLY A 101 -18.59 -13.61 -15.00
CA GLY A 101 -18.20 -14.10 -13.68
C GLY A 101 -19.17 -13.73 -12.55
N PHE A 102 -19.90 -12.63 -12.69
CA PHE A 102 -20.87 -12.16 -11.69
C PHE A 102 -22.20 -12.93 -11.77
N GLU A 103 -22.67 -13.27 -12.97
CA GLU A 103 -23.90 -14.06 -13.14
C GLU A 103 -23.76 -15.53 -12.69
N LEU A 104 -22.58 -16.14 -12.89
CA LEU A 104 -22.37 -17.54 -12.52
C LEU A 104 -22.39 -17.75 -11.00
N ARG A 105 -22.00 -16.74 -10.21
CA ARG A 105 -22.00 -16.85 -8.74
C ARG A 105 -23.39 -16.60 -8.15
N ILE A 106 -24.18 -15.69 -8.72
CA ILE A 106 -25.57 -15.45 -8.28
C ILE A 106 -26.50 -16.62 -8.65
N ARG A 107 -26.30 -17.28 -9.80
CA ARG A 107 -27.11 -18.46 -10.15
C ARG A 107 -26.80 -19.70 -9.31
N ALA A 108 -25.59 -19.82 -8.78
CA ALA A 108 -25.23 -20.93 -7.88
C ALA A 108 -25.87 -20.79 -6.49
N GLU A 109 -26.05 -19.57 -5.98
CA GLU A 109 -26.77 -19.32 -4.71
C GLU A 109 -28.30 -19.38 -4.83
N ALA A 110 -28.86 -19.20 -6.04
CA ALA A 110 -30.31 -19.30 -6.27
C ALA A 110 -30.82 -20.76 -6.48
N LEU A 111 -29.93 -21.75 -6.48
CA LEU A 111 -30.25 -23.17 -6.65
C LEU A 111 -29.87 -24.02 -5.42
N SER A 112 -29.58 -23.37 -4.28
CA SER A 112 -29.45 -23.97 -2.95
C SER A 112 -30.64 -23.60 -2.07
#